data_AF-A0A842SXQ5-F1
#
_entry.id   AF-A0A842SXQ5-F1
#
_cell.length_a   1.000
_cell.length_b   1.000
_cell.length_c   1.000
_cell.angle_alpha   90.00
_cell.angle_beta   90.00
_cell.angle_gamma   90.00
#
_symmetry.space_group_name_H-M   'P 1'
#
loop_
_entity.id
_entity.type
_entity.pdbx_description
1 polymer ?
#
loop_
_entity_poly.entity_id
_entity_poly.type
_entity_poly.pdbx_seq_one_letter_code
_entity_poly.pdbx_strand_id
1 'polypeptide(L)'
;MESEDELKTRIDELEARKAKLIDRIKQLNRRIRYKKYEQKALQPFLEQTKDVKIAPYRKRKRSLEFKISTAAFTPRMEKELIKELRKIDDKLNEVKEVERARRKIRYVEQDIKEGEGEIGKIEVELKDIRDELRKLYEENKAIRVAARKEAAAQARAEEEMVSLGDLALIENKG
;
A
#
# COMPACT_ATOMS: atom_id res chain seq x y z
N MET A 1 -18.75 -23.19 -22.70
CA MET A 1 -17.90 -22.09 -23.19
C MET A 1 -18.57 -20.82 -22.71
N GLU A 2 -17.83 -19.96 -22.00
CA GLU A 2 -18.32 -18.62 -21.64
C GLU A 2 -18.65 -17.86 -22.93
N SER A 3 -19.72 -17.07 -22.91
CA SER A 3 -20.08 -16.23 -24.05
C SER A 3 -19.07 -15.08 -24.23
N GLU A 4 -18.92 -14.54 -25.45
CA GLU A 4 -17.99 -13.43 -25.70
C GLU A 4 -18.29 -12.21 -24.80
N ASP A 5 -19.56 -12.02 -24.44
CA ASP A 5 -19.99 -10.91 -23.59
C ASP A 5 -19.66 -11.15 -22.11
N GLU A 6 -19.72 -12.40 -21.62
CA GLU A 6 -19.25 -12.77 -20.28
C GLU A 6 -17.73 -12.59 -20.12
N LEU A 7 -16.95 -12.86 -21.17
CA LEU A 7 -15.51 -12.62 -21.16
C LEU A 7 -15.17 -11.14 -21.15
N LYS A 8 -15.92 -10.32 -21.89
CA LYS A 8 -15.72 -8.86 -21.91
C LYS A 8 -16.01 -8.24 -20.55
N THR A 9 -17.14 -8.59 -19.93
CA THR A 9 -17.49 -8.05 -18.61
C THR A 9 -16.44 -8.40 -17.56
N ARG A 10 -15.95 -9.65 -17.58
CA ARG A 10 -14.89 -10.09 -16.67
C ARG A 10 -13.56 -9.36 -16.89
N ILE A 11 -13.18 -9.11 -18.15
CA ILE A 11 -12.02 -8.29 -18.49
C ILE A 11 -12.19 -6.88 -17.91
N ASP A 12 -13.33 -6.23 -18.17
CA ASP A 12 -13.60 -4.86 -17.71
C ASP A 12 -13.56 -4.75 -16.17
N GLU A 13 -14.10 -5.73 -15.46
CA GLU A 13 -14.04 -5.81 -14.00
C GLU A 13 -12.61 -5.91 -13.47
N LEU A 14 -11.79 -6.77 -14.08
CA LEU A 14 -10.38 -6.94 -13.72
C LEU A 14 -9.56 -5.69 -14.05
N GLU A 15 -9.84 -5.01 -15.16
CA GLU A 15 -9.22 -3.73 -15.50
C GLU A 15 -9.58 -2.64 -14.50
N ALA A 16 -10.85 -2.55 -14.10
CA ALA A 16 -11.31 -1.63 -13.08
C ALA A 16 -10.64 -1.91 -11.72
N ARG A 17 -10.51 -3.19 -11.33
CA ARG A 17 -9.80 -3.59 -10.10
C ARG A 17 -8.33 -3.22 -10.16
N LYS A 18 -7.65 -3.53 -11.27
CA LYS A 18 -6.25 -3.15 -11.53
C LYS A 18 -6.05 -1.63 -11.41
N ALA A 19 -6.95 -0.82 -11.99
CA ALA A 19 -6.87 0.64 -11.90
C ALA A 19 -6.99 1.13 -10.45
N LYS A 20 -7.95 0.60 -9.68
CA LYS A 20 -8.12 0.93 -8.25
C LYS A 20 -6.87 0.60 -7.42
N LEU A 21 -6.25 -0.56 -7.66
CA LEU A 21 -5.02 -0.96 -6.98
C LEU A 21 -3.83 -0.06 -7.34
N ILE A 22 -3.70 0.33 -8.62
CA ILE A 22 -2.67 1.27 -9.06
C ILE A 22 -2.86 2.63 -8.38
N ASP A 23 -4.09 3.13 -8.29
CA ASP A 23 -4.36 4.40 -7.62
C ASP A 23 -4.09 4.33 -6.13
N ARG A 24 -4.37 3.19 -5.49
CA ARG A 24 -3.99 2.94 -4.10
C ARG A 24 -2.46 2.99 -3.91
N ILE A 25 -1.69 2.35 -4.79
CA ILE A 25 -0.22 2.44 -4.79
C ILE A 25 0.24 3.90 -4.94
N LYS A 26 -0.36 4.68 -5.84
CA LYS A 26 -0.01 6.11 -6.01
C LYS A 26 -0.25 6.89 -4.71
N GLN A 27 -1.37 6.65 -4.03
CA GLN A 27 -1.68 7.29 -2.74
C GLN A 27 -0.66 6.91 -1.66
N LEU A 28 -0.34 5.62 -1.53
CA LEU A 28 0.64 5.11 -0.59
C LEU A 28 2.03 5.71 -0.85
N ASN A 29 2.46 5.74 -2.11
CA ASN A 29 3.73 6.33 -2.52
C ASN A 29 3.84 7.82 -2.16
N ARG A 30 2.74 8.58 -2.32
CA ARG A 30 2.70 9.99 -1.87
C ARG A 30 2.89 10.07 -0.35
N ARG A 31 2.14 9.28 0.43
CA ARG A 31 2.26 9.24 1.90
C ARG A 31 3.68 8.87 2.35
N ILE A 32 4.25 7.80 1.79
CA ILE A 32 5.61 7.35 2.09
C ILE A 32 6.63 8.43 1.76
N ARG A 33 6.47 9.13 0.62
CA ARG A 33 7.37 10.23 0.24
C ARG A 33 7.35 11.35 1.28
N TYR A 34 6.17 11.78 1.74
CA TYR A 34 6.07 12.76 2.82
C TYR A 34 6.74 12.29 4.10
N LYS A 35 6.53 11.02 4.48
CA LYS A 35 7.16 10.42 5.66
C LYS A 35 8.68 10.33 5.54
N LYS A 36 9.21 10.02 4.36
CA LYS A 36 10.66 10.04 4.09
C LYS A 36 11.25 11.46 4.20
N TYR A 37 10.52 12.49 3.78
CA TYR A 37 10.94 13.88 4.02
C TYR A 37 10.92 14.25 5.50
N GLU A 38 9.88 13.82 6.22
CA GLU A 38 9.78 14.02 7.67
C GLU A 38 10.93 13.33 8.42
N GLN A 39 11.27 12.10 8.03
CA GLN A 39 12.43 11.36 8.53
C GLN A 39 13.72 12.14 8.29
N LYS A 40 13.95 12.58 7.04
CA LYS A 40 15.13 13.34 6.65
C LYS A 40 15.26 14.68 7.39
N ALA A 41 14.14 15.34 7.68
CA ALA A 41 14.12 16.59 8.43
C ALA A 41 14.44 16.39 9.93
N LEU A 42 14.02 15.27 10.52
CA LEU A 42 14.29 14.94 11.92
C LEU A 42 15.71 14.41 12.16
N GLN A 43 16.34 13.85 11.14
CA GLN A 43 17.60 13.15 11.25
C GLN A 43 18.77 14.00 11.80
N PRO A 44 19.01 15.25 11.34
CA PRO A 44 20.09 16.08 11.87
C PRO A 44 19.94 16.36 13.38
N PHE A 45 18.71 16.61 13.84
CA PHE A 45 18.43 16.85 15.25
C PHE A 45 18.67 15.60 16.10
N LEU A 46 18.31 14.42 15.59
CA LEU A 46 18.51 13.16 16.30
C LEU A 46 19.98 12.75 16.37
N GLU A 47 20.76 13.07 15.33
CA GLU A 47 22.20 12.85 15.30
C GLU A 47 22.91 13.73 16.34
N GLN A 48 22.56 15.01 16.40
CA GLN A 48 23.10 15.96 17.40
C GLN A 48 22.72 15.57 18.84
N THR A 49 21.56 14.93 19.03
CA THR A 49 21.02 14.60 20.36
C THR A 49 21.15 13.13 20.71
N LYS A 50 22.01 12.37 20.01
CA LYS A 50 22.20 10.92 20.20
C LYS A 50 22.63 10.57 21.62
N ASP A 51 23.52 11.35 22.21
CA ASP A 51 24.10 11.07 23.53
C ASP A 51 23.22 11.49 24.71
N VAL A 52 22.11 12.18 24.45
CA VAL A 52 21.19 12.65 25.50
C VAL A 52 20.50 11.46 26.17
N LYS A 53 20.80 11.22 27.45
CA LYS A 53 20.26 10.12 28.26
C LYS A 53 19.07 10.59 29.11
N ILE A 54 17.86 10.21 28.72
CA ILE A 54 16.61 10.60 29.41
C ILE A 54 16.24 9.64 30.55
N ALA A 55 16.53 8.34 30.38
CA ALA A 55 16.12 7.30 31.32
C ALA A 55 16.67 7.49 32.76
N PRO A 56 17.94 7.90 32.97
CA PRO A 56 18.46 8.15 34.32
C PRO A 56 17.69 9.24 35.07
N TYR A 57 17.33 10.33 34.39
CA TYR A 57 16.56 11.43 34.99
C TYR A 57 15.17 10.97 35.43
N ARG A 58 14.48 10.16 34.63
CA ARG A 58 13.18 9.57 35.02
C ARG A 58 13.29 8.63 36.21
N LYS A 59 14.32 7.79 36.26
CA LYS A 59 14.55 6.89 37.39
C LYS A 59 14.81 7.68 38.67
N ARG A 60 15.62 8.74 38.58
CA ARG A 60 15.95 9.59 39.72
C ARG A 60 14.75 10.42 40.18
N LYS A 61 13.94 10.95 39.25
CA LYS A 61 12.66 11.60 39.56
C LYS A 61 11.75 10.69 40.40
N ARG A 62 11.46 9.48 39.92
CA ARG A 62 10.63 8.50 40.64
C ARG A 62 11.20 8.14 42.02
N SER A 63 12.53 8.01 42.11
CA SER A 63 13.18 7.74 43.40
C SER A 63 13.03 8.89 44.39
N LEU A 64 13.12 10.15 43.93
CA LEU A 64 12.91 11.32 44.78
C LEU A 64 11.44 11.45 45.20
N GLU A 65 10.48 11.26 44.28
CA GLU A 65 9.04 11.26 44.58
C GLU A 65 8.69 10.20 45.65
N PHE A 66 9.26 9.01 45.52
CA PHE A 66 9.11 7.95 46.51
C PHE A 66 9.70 8.35 47.88
N LYS A 67 10.92 8.90 47.90
CA LYS A 67 11.56 9.36 49.15
C LYS A 67 10.79 10.49 49.83
N ILE A 68 10.23 11.43 49.07
CA ILE A 68 9.37 12.50 49.59
C ILE A 68 8.13 11.87 50.26
N SER A 69 7.52 10.89 49.60
CA SER A 69 6.29 10.25 50.09
C SER A 69 6.50 9.33 51.30
N THR A 70 7.72 8.80 51.50
CA THR A 70 7.98 7.72 52.47
C THR A 70 8.99 8.04 53.56
N ALA A 71 9.92 8.96 53.32
CA ALA A 71 11.10 9.17 54.15
C ALA A 71 11.39 10.64 54.49
N ALA A 72 10.52 11.57 54.09
CA ALA A 72 10.64 12.98 54.44
C ALA A 72 10.02 13.26 55.82
N PHE A 73 10.70 12.83 56.89
CA PHE A 73 10.19 12.94 58.26
C PHE A 73 10.30 14.35 58.85
N THR A 74 11.03 15.28 58.21
CA THR A 74 11.15 16.67 58.67
C THR A 74 10.90 17.66 57.52
N PRO A 75 10.34 18.85 57.82
CA PRO A 75 10.10 19.87 56.80
C PRO A 75 11.37 20.33 56.07
N ARG A 76 12.52 20.31 56.75
CA ARG A 76 13.81 20.64 56.14
C ARG A 76 14.24 19.61 55.11
N MET A 77 14.13 18.32 55.44
CA MET A 77 14.44 17.23 54.51
C MET A 77 13.50 17.22 53.31
N GLU A 78 12.21 17.44 53.55
CA GLU A 78 11.21 17.55 52.48
C GLU A 78 11.56 18.68 51.50
N LYS A 79 11.89 19.87 52.03
CA LYS A 79 12.28 21.03 51.21
C LYS A 79 13.53 20.78 50.36
N GLU A 80 14.53 20.07 50.90
CA GLU A 80 15.74 19.69 50.16
C GLU A 80 15.42 18.71 49.03
N LEU A 81 14.62 17.67 49.31
CA LEU A 81 14.18 16.70 48.30
C LEU A 81 13.35 17.36 47.18
N ILE A 82 12.45 18.30 47.52
CA ILE A 82 11.68 19.07 46.54
C ILE A 82 12.61 19.93 45.68
N LYS A 83 13.66 20.53 46.25
CA LYS A 83 14.65 21.32 45.50
C LYS A 83 15.42 20.45 44.51
N GLU A 84 15.81 19.23 44.90
CA GLU A 84 16.41 18.27 43.98
C GLU A 84 15.44 17.82 42.89
N LEU A 85 14.18 17.56 43.25
CA LEU A 85 13.14 17.16 42.30
C LEU A 85 12.96 18.22 41.21
N ARG A 86 12.87 19.51 41.58
CA ARG A 86 12.77 20.63 40.63
C ARG A 86 13.93 20.67 39.65
N LYS A 87 15.18 20.49 40.12
CA LYS A 87 16.35 20.42 39.23
C LYS A 87 16.27 19.27 38.23
N ILE A 88 15.66 18.15 38.62
CA ILE A 88 15.45 17.02 37.70
C ILE A 88 14.32 17.32 36.72
N ASP A 89 13.26 17.99 37.16
CA ASP A 89 12.18 18.43 36.28
C ASP A 89 12.66 19.42 35.21
N ASP A 90 13.52 20.37 35.58
CA ASP A 90 14.14 21.31 34.63
C ASP A 90 14.94 20.55 33.56
N LYS A 91 15.80 19.61 33.99
CA LYS A 91 16.56 18.75 33.07
C LYS A 91 15.67 17.87 32.19
N LEU A 92 14.55 17.36 32.74
CA LEU A 92 13.58 16.58 31.96
C LEU A 92 12.84 17.44 30.94
N ASN A 93 12.58 18.71 31.26
CA ASN A 93 11.98 19.67 30.34
C ASN A 93 12.94 20.03 29.19
N GLU A 94 14.23 20.23 29.48
CA GLU A 94 15.26 20.48 28.46
C GLU A 94 15.36 19.33 27.44
N VAL A 95 15.26 18.07 27.90
CA VAL A 95 15.36 16.89 27.02
C VAL A 95 14.03 16.42 26.45
N LYS A 96 12.92 17.11 26.74
CA LYS A 96 11.56 16.74 26.32
C LYS A 96 11.42 16.72 24.81
N GLU A 97 12.01 17.70 24.12
CA GLU A 97 11.99 17.80 22.66
C GLU A 97 12.77 16.65 22.01
N VAL A 98 13.88 16.24 22.61
CA VAL A 98 14.65 15.05 22.18
C VAL A 98 13.78 13.79 22.27
N GLU A 99 13.04 13.63 23.36
CA GLU A 99 12.15 12.49 23.50
C GLU A 99 11.01 12.50 22.47
N ARG A 100 10.41 13.67 22.24
CA ARG A 100 9.36 13.85 21.24
C ARG A 100 9.86 13.49 19.85
N ALA A 101 11.04 13.98 19.46
CA ALA A 101 11.67 13.63 18.20
C ALA A 101 11.95 12.12 18.08
N ARG A 102 12.49 11.48 19.13
CA ARG A 102 12.75 10.02 19.17
C ARG A 102 11.48 9.17 19.12
N ARG A 103 10.36 9.65 19.64
CA ARG A 103 9.05 8.99 19.46
C ARG A 103 8.55 9.18 18.03
N LYS A 104 8.61 10.42 17.55
CA LYS A 104 8.12 10.81 16.23
C LYS A 104 8.81 10.02 15.12
N ILE A 105 10.14 9.90 15.17
CA ILE A 105 10.92 9.14 14.17
C ILE A 105 10.51 7.67 14.12
N ARG A 106 10.25 7.03 15.28
CA ARG A 106 9.79 5.64 15.33
C ARG A 106 8.44 5.46 14.65
N TYR A 107 7.51 6.39 14.88
CA TYR A 107 6.21 6.35 14.19
C TYR A 107 6.35 6.59 12.68
N VAL A 108 7.24 7.49 12.27
CA VAL A 108 7.53 7.76 10.86
C VAL A 108 8.14 6.53 10.18
N GLU A 109 9.11 5.86 10.82
CA GLU A 109 9.71 4.63 10.32
C GLU A 109 8.69 3.49 10.22
N GLN A 110 7.81 3.35 11.23
CA GLN A 110 6.73 2.39 11.22
C GLN A 110 5.74 2.67 10.07
N ASP A 111 5.30 3.92 9.90
CA ASP A 111 4.43 4.35 8.80
C ASP A 111 5.02 4.01 7.42
N ILE A 112 6.34 4.24 7.24
CA ILE A 112 7.05 3.92 6.00
C ILE A 112 7.03 2.40 5.77
N LYS A 113 7.40 1.61 6.78
CA LYS A 113 7.46 0.15 6.69
C LYS A 113 6.09 -0.46 6.40
N GLU A 114 5.04 0.03 7.06
CA GLU A 114 3.66 -0.40 6.82
C GLU A 114 3.22 -0.06 5.40
N GLY A 115 3.49 1.17 4.93
CA GLY A 115 3.18 1.58 3.57
C GLY A 115 3.91 0.75 2.51
N GLU A 116 5.21 0.47 2.70
CA GLU A 116 5.99 -0.40 1.81
C GLU A 116 5.47 -1.84 1.81
N GLY A 117 5.06 -2.35 2.99
CA GLY A 117 4.44 -3.66 3.12
C GLY A 117 3.07 -3.76 2.43
N GLU A 118 2.24 -2.71 2.50
CA GLU A 118 0.97 -2.64 1.77
C GLU A 118 1.20 -2.62 0.26
N ILE A 119 2.18 -1.83 -0.23
CA ILE A 119 2.53 -1.80 -1.66
C ILE A 119 2.95 -3.19 -2.13
N GLY A 120 3.81 -3.90 -1.39
CA GLY A 120 4.25 -5.24 -1.76
C GLY A 120 3.08 -6.24 -1.89
N LYS A 121 2.07 -6.15 -1.01
CA LYS A 121 0.85 -6.98 -1.12
C LYS A 121 0.04 -6.64 -2.37
N ILE A 122 -0.14 -5.35 -2.67
CA ILE A 122 -0.87 -4.90 -3.86
C ILE A 122 -0.12 -5.31 -5.15
N GLU A 123 1.20 -5.29 -5.15
CA GLU A 123 2.01 -5.71 -6.30
C GLU A 123 1.83 -7.20 -6.62
N VAL A 124 1.70 -8.06 -5.60
CA VAL A 124 1.35 -9.48 -5.79
C VAL A 124 -0.04 -9.61 -6.41
N GLU A 125 -1.04 -8.92 -5.86
CA GLU A 125 -2.41 -8.95 -6.41
C GLU A 125 -2.47 -8.41 -7.86
N LEU A 126 -1.72 -7.34 -8.15
CA LEU A 126 -1.60 -6.81 -9.51
C LEU A 126 -0.96 -7.78 -10.48
N LYS A 127 -0.01 -8.61 -10.02
CA LYS A 127 0.58 -9.65 -10.85
C LYS A 127 -0.46 -10.71 -11.20
N ASP A 128 -1.21 -11.19 -10.21
CA ASP A 128 -2.25 -12.20 -10.41
C ASP A 128 -3.32 -11.69 -11.38
N ILE A 129 -3.78 -10.44 -11.22
CA ILE A 129 -4.75 -9.81 -12.13
C ILE A 129 -4.19 -9.67 -13.55
N ARG A 130 -2.90 -9.33 -13.72
CA ARG A 130 -2.26 -9.21 -15.04
C ARG A 130 -2.17 -10.57 -15.73
N ASP A 131 -1.86 -11.61 -14.98
CA ASP A 131 -1.78 -12.98 -15.50
C ASP A 131 -3.17 -13.51 -15.89
N GLU A 132 -4.22 -13.20 -15.10
CA GLU A 132 -5.61 -13.52 -15.44
C GLU A 132 -6.10 -12.76 -16.67
N LEU A 133 -5.89 -11.44 -16.72
CA LEU A 133 -6.23 -10.62 -17.89
C LEU A 133 -5.56 -11.15 -19.16
N ARG A 134 -4.29 -11.55 -19.09
CA ARG A 134 -3.57 -12.11 -20.24
C ARG A 134 -4.27 -13.37 -20.79
N LYS A 135 -4.67 -14.29 -19.90
CA LYS A 135 -5.39 -15.51 -20.29
C LYS A 135 -6.73 -15.17 -20.95
N LEU A 136 -7.51 -14.30 -20.33
CA LEU A 136 -8.82 -13.89 -20.86
C LEU A 136 -8.70 -13.20 -22.23
N TYR A 137 -7.66 -12.38 -22.43
CA TYR A 137 -7.38 -11.77 -23.72
C TYR A 137 -6.98 -12.78 -24.80
N GLU A 138 -6.19 -13.79 -24.45
CA GLU A 138 -5.82 -14.88 -25.36
C GLU A 138 -7.05 -15.74 -25.73
N GLU A 139 -7.92 -16.05 -24.77
CA GLU A 139 -9.18 -16.77 -24.97
C GLU A 139 -10.16 -15.98 -25.86
N ASN A 140 -10.38 -14.69 -25.57
CA ASN A 140 -11.24 -13.83 -26.38
C ASN A 140 -10.71 -13.71 -27.82
N LYS A 141 -9.39 -13.59 -28.00
CA LYS A 141 -8.77 -13.60 -29.33
C LYS A 141 -9.02 -14.92 -30.06
N ALA A 142 -8.89 -16.06 -29.38
CA ALA A 142 -9.14 -17.37 -29.97
C ALA A 142 -10.60 -17.53 -30.43
N ILE A 143 -11.56 -17.12 -29.59
CA ILE A 143 -12.99 -17.12 -29.93
C ILE A 143 -13.27 -16.26 -31.17
N ARG A 144 -12.72 -15.04 -31.22
CA ARG A 144 -12.88 -14.14 -32.38
C ARG A 144 -12.30 -14.72 -33.67
N VAL A 145 -11.16 -15.40 -33.58
CA VAL A 145 -10.54 -16.06 -34.74
C VAL A 145 -11.37 -17.26 -35.19
N ALA A 146 -11.90 -18.07 -34.26
CA ALA A 146 -12.79 -19.19 -34.56
C ALA A 146 -14.08 -18.71 -35.24
N ALA A 147 -14.76 -17.72 -34.66
CA ALA A 147 -15.98 -17.13 -35.21
C ALA A 147 -15.77 -16.58 -36.63
N ARG A 148 -14.63 -15.91 -36.89
CA ARG A 148 -14.27 -15.44 -38.25
C ARG A 148 -14.07 -16.58 -39.23
N LYS A 149 -13.44 -17.68 -38.81
CA LYS A 149 -13.24 -18.85 -39.67
C LYS A 149 -14.55 -19.55 -40.00
N GLU A 150 -15.45 -19.68 -39.02
CA GLU A 150 -16.79 -20.25 -39.21
C GLU A 150 -17.62 -19.38 -40.15
N ALA A 151 -17.65 -18.06 -39.95
CA ALA A 151 -18.35 -17.14 -40.85
C ALA A 151 -17.80 -17.19 -42.30
N ALA A 152 -16.47 -17.28 -42.46
CA ALA A 152 -15.86 -17.43 -43.78
C ALA A 152 -16.18 -18.79 -44.44
N ALA A 153 -16.30 -19.86 -43.65
CA ALA A 153 -16.69 -21.18 -44.15
C ALA A 153 -18.17 -21.20 -44.55
N GLN A 154 -19.05 -20.56 -43.77
CA GLN A 154 -20.47 -20.40 -44.10
C GLN A 154 -20.67 -19.60 -45.38
N ALA A 155 -19.97 -18.46 -45.54
CA ALA A 155 -20.03 -17.66 -46.76
C ALA A 155 -19.59 -18.45 -48.01
N ARG A 156 -18.53 -19.26 -47.90
CA ARG A 156 -18.10 -20.14 -49.01
C ARG A 156 -19.13 -21.22 -49.34
N ALA A 157 -19.73 -21.83 -48.32
CA ALA A 157 -20.76 -22.85 -48.52
C ALA A 157 -22.03 -22.26 -49.17
N GLU A 158 -22.40 -21.03 -48.81
CA GLU A 158 -23.48 -20.29 -49.45
C GLU A 158 -23.16 -19.97 -50.92
N GLU A 159 -21.95 -19.52 -51.23
CA GLU A 159 -21.49 -19.28 -52.62
C GLU A 159 -21.50 -20.57 -53.47
N GLU A 160 -21.06 -21.70 -52.93
CA GLU A 160 -21.10 -23.00 -53.61
C GLU A 160 -22.54 -23.48 -53.89
N MET A 161 -23.46 -23.27 -52.96
CA MET A 161 -24.88 -23.61 -53.14
C MET A 161 -25.58 -22.75 -54.20
N VAL A 162 -25.27 -21.44 -54.24
CA VAL A 162 -25.79 -20.52 -55.28
C VAL A 162 -25.25 -20.90 -56.66
N SER A 163 -23.96 -21.23 -56.77
CA SER A 163 -23.33 -21.70 -58.01
C SER A 163 -23.95 -22.99 -58.57
N LEU A 164 -24.28 -23.95 -57.71
CA LEU A 164 -24.96 -25.20 -58.11
C LEU A 164 -26.42 -24.96 -58.53
N GLY A 165 -27.12 -24.01 -57.89
CA GLY A 165 -28.47 -23.61 -58.26
C GLY A 165 -28.55 -22.97 -59.65
N ASP A 166 -27.55 -22.16 -60.01
CA ASP A 166 -27.45 -21.54 -61.34
C ASP A 166 -27.15 -22.56 -62.44
N LEU A 167 -26.33 -23.59 -62.15
CA LEU A 167 -26.08 -24.72 -63.07
C LEU A 167 -27.35 -25.55 -63.34
N ALA A 168 -28.16 -25.83 -62.31
CA ALA A 168 -29.40 -26.59 -62.45
C ALA A 168 -30.52 -25.86 -63.23
N LEU A 169 -30.48 -24.53 -63.27
CA LEU A 169 -31.41 -23.70 -64.05
C LEU A 169 -31.06 -23.64 -65.54
N ILE A 170 -29.79 -23.89 -65.90
CA ILE A 170 -29.33 -23.92 -67.29
C ILE A 170 -29.72 -25.24 -67.96
N GLU A 171 -29.66 -26.37 -67.25
CA GLU A 171 -30.05 -27.69 -67.80
C GLU A 171 -31.56 -27.85 -68.03
N ASN A 172 -32.41 -27.16 -67.26
CA ASN A 172 -33.87 -27.22 -67.41
C ASN A 172 -34.45 -26.31 -68.52
N LYS A 173 -33.60 -25.56 -69.24
CA LYS A 173 -34.01 -24.69 -70.36
C LYS A 173 -33.47 -25.13 -71.73
N GLY A 174 -32.85 -26.31 -71.81
CA GLY A 174 -32.40 -26.96 -73.05
C GLY A 174 -33.46 -27.85 -73.67
#